data_AF-A0A090T1H7-F1
#
_entry.id   AF-A0A090T1H7-F1
#
_cell.length_a   1.000
_cell.length_b   1.000
_cell.length_c   1.000
_cell.angle_alpha   90.00
_cell.angle_beta   90.00
_cell.angle_gamma   90.00
#
_symmetry.space_group_name_H-M   'P 1'
#
loop_
_entity.id
_entity.type
_entity.pdbx_description
1 polymer ?
#
loop_
_entity_poly.entity_id
_entity_poly.type
_entity_poly.pdbx_seq_one_letter_code
_entity_poly.pdbx_strand_id
1 'polypeptide(L)'
;MNAFYQQQADNLKLPSELESNTVPITNWVKYANQQTRYLEAKSEFMNKWFKGGKHLTTDVLWTGNGENPNAALTVFRHFDSASVVQGMVGTPPKTAWILDYALLERIHYLLVAGFDVYGNFGHQLITRMFMDFLRMEGESNFLALLPNTVRHQEFSSWYQEQSPQFSEFLQRNIKPFSQPTQELYLTENYKQELYGKLQSKLEPVLHDRFKIVNTGLSEKNEALLRSIDDIRGDGLQTVPQIVMVMIEADNGNQQLFTLLHNNAHINISSLFSEEKNRDYKNDDLTFVRGVIGSYPGAYLSLKESDIENFVVALRNISSEEDYVKLLDNYAVRRSYPDFWQFSDQVHEFYQRTQPIEFGLLDYNRFENR
;
A
#
# COMPACT_ATOMS: atom_id res chain seq x y z
N MET A 1 -7.91 25.01 -16.57
CA MET A 1 -8.31 23.72 -15.97
C MET A 1 -9.78 23.40 -16.23
N ASN A 2 -10.74 24.24 -15.79
CA ASN A 2 -12.19 23.92 -15.90
C ASN A 2 -12.68 23.64 -17.34
N ALA A 3 -12.22 24.39 -18.33
CA ALA A 3 -12.57 24.15 -19.73
C ALA A 3 -12.10 22.77 -20.26
N PHE A 4 -10.96 22.26 -19.77
CA PHE A 4 -10.46 20.94 -20.14
C PHE A 4 -11.39 19.85 -19.60
N TYR A 5 -11.78 19.91 -18.31
CA TYR A 5 -12.69 18.93 -17.74
C TYR A 5 -14.08 18.98 -18.36
N GLN A 6 -14.59 20.16 -18.69
CA GLN A 6 -15.85 20.29 -19.43
C GLN A 6 -15.77 19.61 -20.81
N GLN A 7 -14.65 19.76 -21.53
CA GLN A 7 -14.43 19.07 -22.81
C GLN A 7 -14.31 17.55 -22.65
N GLN A 8 -13.77 17.08 -21.54
CA GLN A 8 -13.57 15.65 -21.26
C GLN A 8 -14.74 14.97 -20.54
N ALA A 9 -15.83 15.68 -20.25
CA ALA A 9 -16.95 15.18 -19.44
C ALA A 9 -17.50 13.82 -19.95
N ASP A 10 -17.60 13.63 -21.28
CA ASP A 10 -18.07 12.38 -21.86
C ASP A 10 -17.10 11.19 -21.71
N ASN A 11 -15.80 11.47 -21.55
CA ASN A 11 -14.77 10.45 -21.32
C ASN A 11 -14.57 10.16 -19.82
N LEU A 12 -15.10 11.00 -18.92
CA LEU A 12 -14.96 10.88 -17.47
C LEU A 12 -16.08 10.06 -16.80
N LYS A 13 -17.07 9.58 -17.59
CA LYS A 13 -18.19 8.75 -17.11
C LYS A 13 -17.68 7.46 -16.46
N LEU A 14 -18.37 7.02 -15.41
CA LEU A 14 -17.96 5.86 -14.61
C LEU A 14 -18.89 4.67 -14.80
N PRO A 15 -18.36 3.43 -14.70
CA PRO A 15 -19.19 2.22 -14.74
C PRO A 15 -20.29 2.16 -13.69
N SER A 16 -20.08 2.78 -12.52
CA SER A 16 -21.04 2.83 -11.42
C SER A 16 -22.34 3.57 -11.76
N GLU A 17 -22.39 4.32 -12.87
CA GLU A 17 -23.61 4.95 -13.38
C GLU A 17 -24.57 3.97 -14.07
N LEU A 18 -24.14 2.73 -14.38
CA LEU A 18 -24.96 1.74 -15.08
C LEU A 18 -25.69 0.82 -14.10
N GLU A 19 -27.00 0.67 -14.29
CA GLU A 19 -27.81 -0.34 -13.59
C GLU A 19 -27.32 -1.78 -13.89
N SER A 20 -27.50 -2.68 -12.92
CA SER A 20 -26.87 -4.00 -12.82
C SER A 20 -27.08 -4.95 -14.02
N ASN A 21 -27.99 -4.67 -14.97
CA ASN A 21 -28.40 -5.64 -16.00
C ASN A 21 -27.58 -5.61 -17.31
N THR A 22 -26.31 -5.22 -17.28
CA THR A 22 -25.52 -5.01 -18.51
C THR A 22 -24.39 -6.03 -18.70
N VAL A 23 -24.05 -6.32 -19.96
CA VAL A 23 -23.03 -7.33 -20.33
C VAL A 23 -21.63 -6.82 -19.96
N PRO A 24 -20.88 -7.52 -19.09
CA PRO A 24 -19.63 -6.97 -18.52
C PRO A 24 -18.54 -6.63 -19.54
N ILE A 25 -18.38 -7.45 -20.58
CA ILE A 25 -17.27 -7.32 -21.55
C ILE A 25 -17.47 -6.11 -22.48
N THR A 26 -18.68 -5.88 -23.00
CA THR A 26 -18.95 -4.76 -23.92
C THR A 26 -18.82 -3.41 -23.22
N ASN A 27 -19.27 -3.34 -21.97
CA ASN A 27 -19.09 -2.17 -21.13
C ASN A 27 -17.62 -1.91 -20.80
N TRP A 28 -16.85 -2.95 -20.46
CA TRP A 28 -15.42 -2.79 -20.21
C TRP A 28 -14.70 -2.20 -21.42
N VAL A 29 -14.95 -2.70 -22.64
CA VAL A 29 -14.33 -2.14 -23.86
C VAL A 29 -14.72 -0.68 -24.06
N LYS A 30 -15.98 -0.32 -23.82
CA LYS A 30 -16.46 1.06 -23.91
C LYS A 30 -15.71 1.98 -22.93
N TYR A 31 -15.60 1.57 -21.67
CA TYR A 31 -14.91 2.35 -20.63
C TYR A 31 -13.40 2.39 -20.83
N ALA A 32 -12.79 1.30 -21.30
CA ALA A 32 -11.39 1.27 -21.70
C ALA A 32 -11.13 2.27 -22.84
N ASN A 33 -11.97 2.32 -23.86
CA ASN A 33 -11.87 3.31 -24.94
C ASN A 33 -12.06 4.75 -24.46
N GLN A 34 -12.99 5.00 -23.52
CA GLN A 34 -13.17 6.31 -22.90
C GLN A 34 -11.91 6.72 -22.13
N GLN A 35 -11.36 5.82 -21.32
CA GLN A 35 -10.14 6.04 -20.58
C GLN A 35 -8.95 6.32 -21.51
N THR A 36 -8.79 5.56 -22.59
CA THR A 36 -7.73 5.80 -23.59
C THR A 36 -7.82 7.23 -24.14
N ARG A 37 -9.01 7.66 -24.59
CA ARG A 37 -9.20 9.04 -25.10
C ARG A 37 -8.93 10.11 -24.03
N TYR A 38 -9.36 9.87 -22.80
CA TYR A 38 -9.09 10.78 -21.70
C TYR A 38 -7.59 10.90 -21.41
N LEU A 39 -6.86 9.78 -21.34
CA LEU A 39 -5.43 9.75 -21.09
C LEU A 39 -4.63 10.40 -22.23
N GLU A 40 -5.04 10.22 -23.49
CA GLU A 40 -4.47 10.94 -24.64
C GLU A 40 -4.66 12.45 -24.49
N ALA A 41 -5.88 12.91 -24.24
CA ALA A 41 -6.18 14.33 -24.06
C ALA A 41 -5.46 14.93 -22.85
N LYS A 42 -5.39 14.19 -21.73
CA LYS A 42 -4.66 14.57 -20.51
C LYS A 42 -3.16 14.69 -20.79
N SER A 43 -2.57 13.71 -21.47
CA SER A 43 -1.17 13.74 -21.88
C SER A 43 -0.88 14.95 -22.77
N GLU A 44 -1.71 15.24 -23.76
CA GLU A 44 -1.53 16.43 -24.62
C GLU A 44 -1.64 17.74 -23.83
N PHE A 45 -2.61 17.85 -22.93
CA PHE A 45 -2.79 19.01 -22.06
C PHE A 45 -1.57 19.19 -21.16
N MET A 46 -1.13 18.13 -20.47
CA MET A 46 0.03 18.16 -19.60
C MET A 46 1.32 18.49 -20.35
N ASN A 47 1.53 17.93 -21.54
CA ASN A 47 2.70 18.25 -22.36
C ASN A 47 2.75 19.74 -22.75
N LYS A 48 1.59 20.37 -23.00
CA LYS A 48 1.51 21.82 -23.26
C LYS A 48 1.73 22.63 -21.99
N TRP A 49 1.13 22.22 -20.88
CA TRP A 49 1.22 22.92 -19.58
C TRP A 49 2.63 22.90 -19.01
N PHE A 50 3.26 21.73 -18.98
CA PHE A 50 4.61 21.50 -18.46
C PHE A 50 5.68 21.60 -19.56
N LYS A 51 5.43 22.40 -20.62
CA LYS A 51 6.36 22.50 -21.76
C LYS A 51 7.78 22.86 -21.28
N GLY A 52 8.76 22.03 -21.64
CA GLY A 52 10.16 22.18 -21.21
C GLY A 52 10.39 21.81 -19.73
N GLY A 53 9.46 21.08 -19.11
CA GLY A 53 9.50 20.71 -17.69
C GLY A 53 9.10 21.83 -16.72
N LYS A 54 8.64 22.97 -17.23
CA LYS A 54 8.34 24.15 -16.40
C LYS A 54 7.33 23.79 -15.31
N HIS A 55 7.69 24.05 -14.05
CA HIS A 55 6.89 23.72 -12.85
C HIS A 55 6.71 22.23 -12.58
N LEU A 56 7.41 21.33 -13.28
CA LEU A 56 7.38 19.89 -12.99
C LEU A 56 8.46 19.56 -11.96
N THR A 57 8.18 19.90 -10.71
CA THR A 57 8.98 19.56 -9.52
C THR A 57 8.05 18.97 -8.47
N THR A 58 8.60 18.52 -7.34
CA THR A 58 7.78 18.12 -6.19
C THR A 58 6.86 19.24 -5.66
N ASP A 59 7.00 20.50 -6.09
CA ASP A 59 6.12 21.63 -5.72
C ASP A 59 4.70 21.54 -6.26
N VAL A 60 4.45 20.66 -7.23
CA VAL A 60 3.08 20.40 -7.71
C VAL A 60 2.21 19.66 -6.69
N LEU A 61 2.82 19.14 -5.62
CA LEU A 61 2.15 18.28 -4.66
C LEU A 61 1.48 19.09 -3.56
N TRP A 62 0.24 18.71 -3.25
CA TRP A 62 -0.47 19.25 -2.12
C TRP A 62 0.13 18.69 -0.83
N THR A 63 0.64 19.58 0.03
CA THR A 63 1.31 19.23 1.29
C THR A 63 0.35 19.20 2.49
N GLY A 64 -0.96 19.11 2.24
CA GLY A 64 -1.95 19.23 3.31
C GLY A 64 -2.04 20.62 3.91
N ASN A 65 -1.46 21.63 3.23
CA ASN A 65 -1.21 22.97 3.78
C ASN A 65 -0.43 22.95 5.12
N GLY A 66 0.37 21.90 5.36
CA GLY A 66 1.11 21.72 6.60
C GLY A 66 0.30 21.21 7.80
N GLU A 67 -1.01 20.99 7.64
CA GLU A 67 -1.89 20.59 8.74
C GLU A 67 -2.68 19.31 8.48
N ASN A 68 -2.96 18.98 7.21
CA ASN A 68 -3.80 17.82 6.87
C ASN A 68 -2.95 16.56 6.64
N PRO A 69 -3.01 15.56 7.56
CA PRO A 69 -2.23 14.32 7.45
C PRO A 69 -2.66 13.42 6.29
N ASN A 70 -3.82 13.68 5.66
CA ASN A 70 -4.27 12.91 4.48
C ASN A 70 -3.49 13.27 3.20
N ALA A 71 -2.53 14.19 3.26
CA ALA A 71 -1.62 14.47 2.15
C ALA A 71 -0.63 13.32 1.87
N ALA A 72 -0.43 12.42 2.84
CA ALA A 72 0.38 11.23 2.70
C ALA A 72 -0.36 10.03 3.31
N LEU A 73 -0.54 8.98 2.52
CA LEU A 73 -1.20 7.75 2.98
C LEU A 73 -0.35 6.54 2.57
N THR A 74 -0.30 5.55 3.46
CA THR A 74 0.27 4.24 3.17
C THR A 74 -0.84 3.21 3.17
N VAL A 75 -0.88 2.38 2.12
CA VAL A 75 -1.86 1.31 1.97
C VAL A 75 -1.15 -0.03 2.14
N PHE A 76 -1.47 -0.74 3.21
CA PHE A 76 -1.07 -2.13 3.41
C PHE A 76 -2.12 -3.04 2.82
N ARG A 77 -1.72 -3.86 1.85
CA ARG A 77 -2.58 -4.87 1.24
C ARG A 77 -2.38 -6.19 1.96
N HIS A 78 -3.49 -6.72 2.47
CA HIS A 78 -3.60 -8.09 2.95
C HIS A 78 -4.29 -8.94 1.86
N PHE A 79 -4.45 -10.24 2.08
CA PHE A 79 -4.91 -11.21 1.09
C PHE A 79 -6.29 -10.84 0.54
N ASP A 80 -7.24 -10.58 1.43
CA ASP A 80 -8.63 -10.25 1.15
C ASP A 80 -9.10 -9.00 1.94
N SER A 81 -8.18 -8.22 2.48
CA SER A 81 -8.45 -6.94 3.14
C SER A 81 -7.31 -5.94 2.90
N ALA A 82 -7.50 -4.69 3.30
CA ALA A 82 -6.45 -3.69 3.24
C ALA A 82 -6.56 -2.75 4.46
N SER A 83 -5.46 -2.09 4.78
CA SER A 83 -5.41 -1.06 5.82
C SER A 83 -4.81 0.20 5.25
N VAL A 84 -5.43 1.34 5.52
CA VAL A 84 -4.94 2.65 5.11
C VAL A 84 -4.55 3.41 6.36
N VAL A 85 -3.31 3.90 6.39
CA VAL A 85 -2.79 4.71 7.51
C VAL A 85 -2.22 6.02 6.99
N GLN A 86 -2.27 7.04 7.85
CA GLN A 86 -1.71 8.35 7.58
C GLN A 86 -0.18 8.33 7.68
N GLY A 87 0.47 9.03 6.77
CA GLY A 87 1.93 9.16 6.67
C GLY A 87 2.57 8.16 5.72
N MET A 88 3.90 8.25 5.64
CA MET A 88 4.77 7.34 4.90
C MET A 88 5.31 6.30 5.88
N VAL A 89 4.60 5.18 6.01
CA VAL A 89 4.84 4.14 7.03
C VAL A 89 5.56 2.95 6.39
N GLY A 90 6.59 2.44 7.04
CA GLY A 90 7.42 1.34 6.53
C GLY A 90 8.49 1.81 5.53
N THR A 91 9.04 0.86 4.78
CA THR A 91 10.05 1.16 3.76
C THR A 91 9.41 1.67 2.47
N PRO A 92 10.15 2.42 1.62
CA PRO A 92 9.60 2.91 0.38
C PRO A 92 9.10 1.77 -0.53
N PRO A 93 7.82 1.78 -0.94
CA PRO A 93 7.22 0.65 -1.63
C PRO A 93 7.68 0.56 -3.09
N LYS A 94 7.39 -0.59 -3.73
CA LYS A 94 7.63 -0.81 -5.16
C LYS A 94 6.94 0.26 -6.02
N THR A 95 5.67 0.57 -5.70
CA THR A 95 4.81 1.51 -6.44
C THR A 95 4.30 2.63 -5.52
N ALA A 96 4.07 3.81 -6.09
CA ALA A 96 3.47 4.96 -5.41
C ALA A 96 2.56 5.72 -6.36
N TRP A 97 1.50 6.33 -5.85
CA TRP A 97 0.50 7.04 -6.64
C TRP A 97 0.47 8.51 -6.26
N ILE A 98 0.30 9.37 -7.25
CA ILE A 98 -0.03 10.78 -7.03
C ILE A 98 -1.44 11.01 -7.57
N LEU A 99 -2.36 11.32 -6.67
CA LEU A 99 -3.76 11.56 -7.01
C LEU A 99 -3.96 13.04 -7.34
N ASP A 100 -4.27 13.32 -8.61
CA ASP A 100 -4.84 14.62 -8.95
C ASP A 100 -6.34 14.66 -8.63
N TYR A 101 -6.91 15.86 -8.66
CA TYR A 101 -8.30 16.08 -8.27
C TYR A 101 -9.31 15.23 -9.08
N ALA A 102 -9.09 15.09 -10.40
CA ALA A 102 -9.99 14.30 -11.22
C ALA A 102 -9.88 12.81 -10.91
N LEU A 103 -8.66 12.31 -10.67
CA LEU A 103 -8.45 10.93 -10.27
C LEU A 103 -9.08 10.63 -8.89
N LEU A 104 -8.94 11.54 -7.92
CA LEU A 104 -9.54 11.43 -6.60
C LEU A 104 -11.08 11.30 -6.68
N GLU A 105 -11.74 12.22 -7.39
CA GLU A 105 -13.20 12.20 -7.56
C GLU A 105 -13.66 10.90 -8.23
N ARG A 106 -12.95 10.44 -9.26
CA ARG A 106 -13.30 9.19 -9.97
C ARG A 106 -13.17 7.97 -9.09
N ILE A 107 -12.13 7.88 -8.25
CA ILE A 107 -12.00 6.80 -7.27
C ILE A 107 -13.16 6.88 -6.26
N HIS A 108 -13.49 8.07 -5.76
CA HIS A 108 -14.59 8.25 -4.80
C HIS A 108 -15.95 7.83 -5.38
N TYR A 109 -16.33 8.31 -6.56
CA TYR A 109 -17.61 7.94 -7.17
C TYR A 109 -17.67 6.48 -7.62
N LEU A 110 -16.52 5.89 -7.96
CA LEU A 110 -16.45 4.49 -8.34
C LEU A 110 -16.57 3.55 -7.14
N LEU A 111 -15.87 3.85 -6.03
CA LEU A 111 -15.71 2.93 -4.90
C LEU A 111 -16.55 3.27 -3.67
N VAL A 112 -17.07 4.49 -3.57
CA VAL A 112 -17.81 4.95 -2.38
C VAL A 112 -19.24 5.32 -2.75
N ALA A 113 -19.42 6.34 -3.59
CA ALA A 113 -20.77 6.85 -3.85
C ALA A 113 -21.59 5.93 -4.77
N GLY A 114 -20.94 5.26 -5.72
CA GLY A 114 -21.59 4.42 -6.72
C GLY A 114 -21.30 2.92 -6.59
N PHE A 115 -20.56 2.49 -5.56
CA PHE A 115 -20.26 1.07 -5.36
C PHE A 115 -21.38 0.39 -4.59
N ASP A 116 -21.96 -0.64 -5.17
CA ASP A 116 -22.96 -1.48 -4.51
C ASP A 116 -22.34 -2.80 -4.04
N VAL A 117 -22.14 -2.92 -2.72
CA VAL A 117 -21.62 -4.14 -2.07
C VAL A 117 -22.56 -5.33 -2.27
N TYR A 118 -23.86 -5.07 -2.38
CA TYR A 118 -24.90 -6.08 -2.63
C TYR A 118 -25.24 -6.21 -4.13
N GLY A 119 -24.56 -5.44 -4.98
CA GLY A 119 -24.73 -5.44 -6.42
C GLY A 119 -24.25 -6.75 -7.05
N ASN A 120 -24.62 -6.96 -8.32
CA ASN A 120 -24.26 -8.22 -8.98
C ASN A 120 -22.77 -8.33 -9.32
N PHE A 121 -22.33 -9.56 -9.59
CA PHE A 121 -20.94 -9.87 -9.94
C PHE A 121 -20.41 -9.06 -11.13
N GLY A 122 -21.26 -8.72 -12.10
CA GLY A 122 -20.88 -7.89 -13.25
C GLY A 122 -20.44 -6.48 -12.83
N HIS A 123 -21.17 -5.84 -11.92
CA HIS A 123 -20.83 -4.51 -11.39
C HIS A 123 -19.50 -4.53 -10.63
N GLN A 124 -19.29 -5.53 -9.76
CA GLN A 124 -18.05 -5.67 -9.00
C GLN A 124 -16.85 -5.93 -9.92
N LEU A 125 -17.01 -6.77 -10.95
CA LEU A 125 -15.97 -7.10 -11.92
C LEU A 125 -15.55 -5.88 -12.74
N ILE A 126 -16.50 -5.13 -13.31
CA ILE A 126 -16.19 -3.95 -14.12
C ILE A 126 -15.50 -2.89 -13.26
N THR A 127 -15.97 -2.68 -12.03
CA THR A 127 -15.35 -1.76 -11.07
C THR A 127 -13.91 -2.14 -10.79
N ARG A 128 -13.65 -3.42 -10.49
CA ARG A 128 -12.30 -3.93 -10.24
C ARG A 128 -11.37 -3.77 -11.46
N MET A 129 -11.88 -4.02 -12.66
CA MET A 129 -11.12 -3.82 -13.90
C MET A 129 -10.85 -2.35 -14.18
N PHE A 130 -11.79 -1.46 -13.88
CA PHE A 130 -11.63 -0.03 -14.08
C PHE A 130 -10.64 0.58 -13.08
N MET A 131 -10.58 0.04 -11.86
CA MET A 131 -9.58 0.42 -10.86
C MET A 131 -8.14 0.22 -11.31
N ASP A 132 -7.84 -0.78 -12.15
CA ASP A 132 -6.50 -0.94 -12.71
C ASP A 132 -6.10 0.27 -13.58
N PHE A 133 -7.05 0.87 -14.29
CA PHE A 133 -6.79 2.08 -15.07
C PHE A 133 -6.54 3.30 -14.18
N LEU A 134 -7.34 3.48 -13.13
CA LEU A 134 -7.19 4.58 -12.19
C LEU A 134 -5.86 4.49 -11.44
N ARG A 135 -5.48 3.27 -11.03
CA ARG A 135 -4.18 2.95 -10.44
C ARG A 135 -3.02 3.35 -11.35
N MET A 136 -3.02 2.85 -12.59
CA MET A 136 -1.99 3.19 -13.57
C MET A 136 -1.88 4.70 -13.83
N GLU A 137 -3.01 5.41 -13.79
CA GLU A 137 -3.03 6.86 -13.93
C GLU A 137 -2.31 7.56 -12.76
N GLY A 138 -2.59 7.14 -11.52
CA GLY A 138 -1.90 7.65 -10.32
C GLY A 138 -0.41 7.30 -10.28
N GLU A 139 -0.06 6.08 -10.68
CA GLU A 139 1.30 5.61 -10.88
C GLU A 139 2.06 6.43 -11.93
N SER A 140 1.41 6.73 -13.06
CA SER A 140 1.99 7.56 -14.12
C SER A 140 2.23 9.00 -13.65
N ASN A 141 1.34 9.54 -12.82
CA ASN A 141 1.54 10.85 -12.20
C ASN A 141 2.78 10.87 -11.29
N PHE A 142 3.04 9.80 -10.53
CA PHE A 142 4.27 9.67 -9.74
C PHE A 142 5.51 9.60 -10.64
N LEU A 143 5.49 8.75 -11.67
CA LEU A 143 6.59 8.60 -12.62
C LEU A 143 6.89 9.89 -13.38
N ALA A 144 5.92 10.79 -13.58
CA ALA A 144 6.13 12.08 -14.22
C ALA A 144 7.18 12.95 -13.49
N LEU A 145 7.38 12.75 -12.18
CA LEU A 145 8.41 13.46 -11.41
C LEU A 145 9.82 12.87 -11.60
N LEU A 146 9.95 11.62 -12.05
CA LEU A 146 11.23 11.00 -12.36
C LEU A 146 11.81 11.50 -13.70
N PRO A 147 13.13 11.32 -13.94
CA PRO A 147 13.73 11.57 -15.25
C PRO A 147 13.03 10.78 -16.34
N ASN A 148 12.75 11.41 -17.49
CA ASN A 148 11.99 10.78 -18.58
C ASN A 148 12.65 9.51 -19.14
N THR A 149 13.97 9.39 -19.03
CA THR A 149 14.76 8.24 -19.49
C THR A 149 14.47 6.95 -18.72
N VAL A 150 14.04 7.04 -17.45
CA VAL A 150 13.83 5.87 -16.59
C VAL A 150 12.35 5.49 -16.42
N ARG A 151 11.41 6.39 -16.73
CA ARG A 151 9.96 6.19 -16.47
C ARG A 151 9.41 4.92 -17.09
N HIS A 152 9.74 4.63 -18.34
CA HIS A 152 9.24 3.45 -19.04
C HIS A 152 9.78 2.16 -18.40
N GLN A 153 11.08 2.11 -18.11
CA GLN A 153 11.69 0.97 -17.45
C GLN A 153 11.07 0.72 -16.07
N GLU A 154 10.88 1.78 -15.29
CA GLU A 154 10.26 1.69 -13.97
C GLU A 154 8.81 1.18 -14.08
N PHE A 155 7.99 1.78 -14.96
CA PHE A 155 6.61 1.34 -15.18
C PHE A 155 6.54 -0.11 -15.64
N SER A 156 7.35 -0.53 -16.62
CA SER A 156 7.39 -1.91 -17.09
C SER A 156 7.79 -2.89 -15.97
N SER A 157 8.66 -2.49 -15.04
CA SER A 157 9.07 -3.34 -13.91
C SER A 157 7.94 -3.64 -12.92
N TRP A 158 6.91 -2.79 -12.86
CA TRP A 158 5.74 -2.94 -11.98
C TRP A 158 4.69 -3.90 -12.54
N TYR A 159 4.76 -4.16 -13.84
CA TYR A 159 3.81 -4.97 -14.57
C TYR A 159 4.55 -5.97 -15.47
N GLN A 160 5.23 -6.94 -14.85
CA GLN A 160 5.88 -8.02 -15.57
C GLN A 160 4.85 -9.09 -15.94
N GLU A 161 5.07 -9.83 -17.04
CA GLU A 161 4.22 -10.96 -17.45
C GLU A 161 2.72 -10.66 -17.48
N GLN A 162 2.36 -9.50 -18.03
CA GLN A 162 0.97 -9.04 -18.06
C GLN A 162 0.07 -9.96 -18.88
N SER A 163 -1.23 -9.97 -18.54
CA SER A 163 -2.22 -10.65 -19.36
C SER A 163 -2.28 -10.05 -20.77
N PRO A 164 -2.66 -10.83 -21.81
CA PRO A 164 -2.77 -10.33 -23.18
C PRO A 164 -3.75 -9.15 -23.30
N GLN A 165 -4.86 -9.15 -22.54
CA GLN A 165 -5.86 -8.08 -22.58
C GLN A 165 -5.32 -6.77 -22.02
N PHE A 166 -4.53 -6.85 -20.95
CA PHE A 166 -3.89 -5.68 -20.33
C PHE A 166 -2.73 -5.19 -21.20
N SER A 167 -1.97 -6.11 -21.79
CA SER A 167 -0.94 -5.80 -22.78
C SER A 167 -1.51 -5.08 -23.98
N GLU A 168 -2.64 -5.53 -24.54
CA GLU A 168 -3.31 -4.87 -25.67
C GLU A 168 -3.73 -3.44 -25.31
N PHE A 169 -4.25 -3.21 -24.09
CA PHE A 169 -4.57 -1.86 -23.62
C PHE A 169 -3.34 -0.96 -23.52
N LEU A 170 -2.25 -1.43 -22.90
CA LEU A 170 -0.99 -0.67 -22.85
C LEU A 170 -0.40 -0.43 -24.25
N GLN A 171 -0.54 -1.41 -25.15
CA GLN A 171 -0.09 -1.35 -26.54
C GLN A 171 -0.94 -0.43 -27.43
N ARG A 172 -2.07 0.12 -26.95
CA ARG A 172 -2.88 1.09 -27.72
C ARG A 172 -2.16 2.43 -27.98
N ASN A 173 -0.84 2.51 -27.76
CA ASN A 173 0.03 3.59 -28.21
C ASN A 173 -0.46 4.99 -27.79
N ILE A 174 -1.01 5.09 -26.57
CA ILE A 174 -1.29 6.39 -25.96
C ILE A 174 0.03 7.15 -25.94
N LYS A 175 0.08 8.32 -26.60
CA LYS A 175 1.29 9.14 -26.59
C LYS A 175 1.63 9.50 -25.14
N PRO A 176 2.76 9.00 -24.61
CA PRO A 176 3.05 9.18 -23.20
C PRO A 176 3.39 10.65 -22.92
N PHE A 177 3.21 11.04 -21.66
CA PHE A 177 3.71 12.31 -21.18
C PHE A 177 5.25 12.32 -21.29
N SER A 178 5.80 13.32 -22.00
CA SER A 178 7.20 13.29 -22.45
C SER A 178 8.07 14.43 -21.90
N GLN A 179 7.47 15.39 -21.18
CA GLN A 179 8.23 16.52 -20.66
C GLN A 179 9.23 16.06 -19.59
N PRO A 180 10.46 16.60 -19.59
CA PRO A 180 11.44 16.30 -18.56
C PRO A 180 10.99 16.88 -17.21
N THR A 181 11.37 16.24 -16.12
CA THR A 181 11.26 16.81 -14.77
C THR A 181 12.29 17.92 -14.58
N GLN A 182 11.95 18.94 -13.80
CA GLN A 182 12.89 19.96 -13.30
C GLN A 182 13.38 19.66 -11.89
N GLU A 183 12.92 18.56 -11.29
CA GLU A 183 13.45 18.09 -10.02
C GLU A 183 14.93 17.72 -10.18
N LEU A 184 15.78 18.29 -9.32
CA LEU A 184 17.21 18.04 -9.35
C LEU A 184 17.53 16.74 -8.62
N TYR A 185 18.17 15.81 -9.31
CA TYR A 185 18.62 14.55 -8.75
C TYR A 185 20.15 14.53 -8.60
N LEU A 186 20.61 14.01 -7.47
CA LEU A 186 22.03 13.90 -7.12
C LEU A 186 22.57 12.47 -7.30
N THR A 187 21.67 11.49 -7.39
CA THR A 187 22.01 10.07 -7.50
C THR A 187 21.35 9.42 -8.71
N GLU A 188 21.83 8.24 -9.11
CA GLU A 188 21.17 7.42 -10.13
C GLU A 188 20.01 6.59 -9.56
N ASN A 189 19.86 6.53 -8.22
CA ASN A 189 18.70 5.93 -7.56
C ASN A 189 17.57 6.96 -7.44
N TYR A 190 17.07 7.40 -8.60
CA TYR A 190 16.09 8.48 -8.71
C TYR A 190 14.81 8.23 -7.90
N LYS A 191 14.34 6.98 -7.84
CA LYS A 191 13.12 6.64 -7.10
C LYS A 191 13.31 6.79 -5.59
N GLN A 192 14.41 6.28 -5.06
CA GLN A 192 14.72 6.43 -3.63
C GLN A 192 14.93 7.90 -3.26
N GLU A 193 15.64 8.65 -4.10
CA GLU A 193 15.84 10.08 -3.87
C GLU A 193 14.52 10.86 -3.94
N LEU A 194 13.61 10.52 -4.87
CA LEU A 194 12.27 11.11 -4.92
C LEU A 194 11.51 10.81 -3.63
N TYR A 195 11.51 9.58 -3.11
CA TYR A 195 10.89 9.27 -1.82
C TYR A 195 11.44 10.13 -0.68
N GLY A 196 12.76 10.33 -0.61
CA GLY A 196 13.39 11.21 0.38
C GLY A 196 12.97 12.68 0.24
N LYS A 197 12.84 13.17 -1.00
CA LYS A 197 12.33 14.53 -1.27
C LYS A 197 10.86 14.68 -0.85
N LEU A 198 10.02 13.68 -1.14
CA LEU A 198 8.63 13.64 -0.71
C LEU A 198 8.51 13.64 0.82
N GLN A 199 9.29 12.80 1.49
CA GLN A 199 9.33 12.73 2.94
C GLN A 199 9.72 14.08 3.55
N SER A 200 10.73 14.74 3.00
CA SER A 200 11.18 16.07 3.47
C SER A 200 10.10 17.14 3.25
N LYS A 201 9.38 17.10 2.13
CA LYS A 201 8.33 18.07 1.80
C LYS A 201 7.08 17.90 2.66
N LEU A 202 6.76 16.66 3.00
CA LEU A 202 5.57 16.31 3.79
C LEU A 202 5.85 16.28 5.29
N GLU A 203 7.09 16.52 5.72
CA GLU A 203 7.50 16.48 7.13
C GLU A 203 6.51 17.15 8.11
N PRO A 204 5.94 18.34 7.81
CA PRO A 204 4.99 18.99 8.73
C PRO A 204 3.71 18.20 9.03
N VAL A 205 3.32 17.27 8.15
CA VAL A 205 2.11 16.44 8.30
C VAL A 205 2.42 14.98 8.59
N LEU A 206 3.71 14.60 8.63
CA LEU A 206 4.13 13.25 9.00
C LEU A 206 4.23 13.12 10.52
N HIS A 207 3.68 12.03 11.06
CA HIS A 207 3.63 11.78 12.49
C HIS A 207 4.42 10.52 12.86
N ASP A 208 4.99 10.50 14.06
CA ASP A 208 5.79 9.38 14.57
C ASP A 208 4.94 8.26 15.20
N ARG A 209 3.62 8.26 14.94
CA ARG A 209 2.67 7.31 15.54
C ARG A 209 3.06 5.85 15.34
N PHE A 210 3.45 5.48 14.12
CA PHE A 210 3.85 4.12 13.76
C PHE A 210 5.37 3.89 13.84
N LYS A 211 6.16 4.95 14.06
CA LYS A 211 7.60 4.81 14.23
C LYS A 211 7.92 4.18 15.59
N ILE A 212 8.96 3.35 15.60
CA ILE A 212 9.51 2.75 16.80
C ILE A 212 10.46 3.76 17.42
N VAL A 213 9.89 4.71 18.16
CA VAL A 213 10.59 5.74 18.93
C VAL A 213 9.81 6.00 20.21
N ASN A 214 10.52 6.32 21.30
CA ASN A 214 9.91 6.64 22.60
C ASN A 214 8.95 5.55 23.09
N THR A 215 9.32 4.28 22.90
CA THR A 215 8.49 3.11 23.23
C THR A 215 8.60 2.67 24.68
N GLY A 216 9.56 3.24 25.43
CA GLY A 216 9.92 2.77 26.77
C GLY A 216 10.94 1.63 26.79
N LEU A 217 11.27 1.07 25.62
CA LEU A 217 12.39 0.15 25.40
C LEU A 217 13.71 0.93 25.33
N SER A 218 14.83 0.23 25.52
CA SER A 218 16.17 0.76 25.28
C SER A 218 16.40 1.13 23.81
N GLU A 219 17.21 2.16 23.55
CA GLU A 219 17.53 2.61 22.19
C GLU A 219 18.15 1.51 21.32
N LYS A 220 18.95 0.62 21.93
CA LYS A 220 19.51 -0.57 21.28
C LYS A 220 18.38 -1.46 20.74
N ASN A 221 17.39 -1.75 21.56
CA ASN A 221 16.29 -2.63 21.20
C ASN A 221 15.34 -1.98 20.20
N GLU A 222 15.06 -0.68 20.31
CA GLU A 222 14.33 0.04 19.27
C GLU A 222 15.04 -0.03 17.91
N ALA A 223 16.38 0.10 17.89
CA ALA A 223 17.16 -0.05 16.66
C ALA A 223 17.12 -1.47 16.09
N LEU A 224 17.18 -2.50 16.95
CA LEU A 224 17.04 -3.89 16.53
C LEU A 224 15.65 -4.17 15.93
N LEU A 225 14.58 -3.68 16.56
CA LEU A 225 13.22 -3.84 16.03
C LEU A 225 13.04 -3.14 14.68
N ARG A 226 13.60 -1.93 14.49
CA ARG A 226 13.59 -1.24 13.18
C ARG A 226 14.30 -2.04 12.08
N SER A 227 15.29 -2.87 12.43
CA SER A 227 16.01 -3.70 11.46
C SER A 227 15.25 -4.92 10.96
N ILE A 228 14.02 -5.15 11.46
CA ILE A 228 13.09 -6.14 10.91
C ILE A 228 12.64 -5.74 9.50
N ASP A 229 12.57 -4.44 9.21
CA ASP A 229 12.18 -3.90 7.89
C ASP A 229 13.18 -4.28 6.76
N ASP A 230 14.37 -4.76 7.11
CA ASP A 230 15.39 -5.21 6.17
C ASP A 230 15.26 -6.71 5.80
N ILE A 231 14.37 -7.45 6.48
CA ILE A 231 14.18 -8.89 6.28
C ILE A 231 13.40 -9.10 4.99
N ARG A 232 13.98 -9.88 4.06
CA ARG A 232 13.38 -10.26 2.78
C ARG A 232 13.68 -11.71 2.45
N GLY A 233 12.75 -12.40 1.80
CA GLY A 233 12.99 -13.74 1.26
C GLY A 233 11.76 -14.64 1.23
N ASP A 234 11.90 -15.74 0.49
CA ASP A 234 10.83 -16.73 0.27
C ASP A 234 10.49 -17.58 1.50
N GLY A 235 11.39 -17.63 2.50
CA GLY A 235 11.11 -18.25 3.80
C GLY A 235 9.91 -17.63 4.54
N LEU A 236 9.57 -16.38 4.23
CA LEU A 236 8.44 -15.66 4.85
C LEU A 236 7.06 -16.16 4.42
N GLN A 237 6.96 -17.03 3.40
CA GLN A 237 5.68 -17.52 2.88
C GLN A 237 4.73 -18.07 3.96
N THR A 238 5.27 -18.62 5.03
CA THR A 238 4.50 -19.25 6.12
C THR A 238 4.05 -18.25 7.20
N VAL A 239 4.66 -17.06 7.24
CA VAL A 239 4.35 -15.99 8.20
C VAL A 239 3.01 -15.34 7.82
N PRO A 240 2.05 -15.23 8.75
CA PRO A 240 0.81 -14.52 8.51
C PRO A 240 1.04 -13.06 8.14
N GLN A 241 0.14 -12.49 7.35
CA GLN A 241 0.24 -11.10 6.89
C GLN A 241 0.18 -10.07 8.01
N ILE A 242 -0.47 -10.41 9.13
CA ILE A 242 -0.61 -9.54 10.28
C ILE A 242 -0.33 -10.38 11.52
N VAL A 243 0.72 -10.02 12.26
CA VAL A 243 1.03 -10.60 13.57
C VAL A 243 1.13 -9.45 14.56
N MET A 244 0.38 -9.52 15.66
CA MET A 244 0.48 -8.51 16.72
C MET A 244 1.45 -8.98 17.79
N VAL A 245 2.31 -8.06 18.21
CA VAL A 245 3.46 -8.34 19.06
C VAL A 245 3.40 -7.42 20.27
N MET A 246 3.10 -7.97 21.44
CA MET A 246 3.16 -7.24 22.70
C MET A 246 4.55 -7.43 23.31
N ILE A 247 5.23 -6.32 23.61
CA ILE A 247 6.56 -6.34 24.23
C ILE A 247 6.47 -5.64 25.59
N GLU A 248 6.89 -6.34 26.64
CA GLU A 248 7.05 -5.79 27.98
C GLU A 248 8.49 -5.28 28.16
N ALA A 249 8.63 -3.97 28.36
CA ALA A 249 9.89 -3.29 28.66
C ALA A 249 10.40 -3.64 30.06
N ASP A 250 11.70 -3.50 30.31
CA ASP A 250 12.32 -3.80 31.62
C ASP A 250 11.77 -2.91 32.76
N ASN A 251 11.19 -1.76 32.42
CA ASN A 251 10.51 -0.85 33.36
C ASN A 251 9.04 -1.22 33.64
N GLY A 252 8.55 -2.33 33.09
CA GLY A 252 7.17 -2.81 33.23
C GLY A 252 6.17 -2.16 32.27
N ASN A 253 6.58 -1.21 31.43
CA ASN A 253 5.71 -0.66 30.40
C ASN A 253 5.50 -1.69 29.28
N GLN A 254 4.28 -1.76 28.76
CA GLN A 254 3.96 -2.60 27.63
C GLN A 254 3.74 -1.76 26.38
N GLN A 255 4.26 -2.23 25.26
CA GLN A 255 4.07 -1.61 23.95
C GLN A 255 3.61 -2.66 22.94
N LEU A 256 2.51 -2.34 22.25
CA LEU A 256 1.99 -3.14 21.15
C LEU A 256 2.62 -2.71 19.83
N PHE A 257 2.95 -3.69 19.01
CA PHE A 257 3.48 -3.56 17.66
C PHE A 257 2.68 -4.45 16.69
N THR A 258 2.78 -4.12 15.41
CA THR A 258 2.26 -4.96 14.32
C THR A 258 3.40 -5.31 13.39
N LEU A 259 3.60 -6.61 13.17
CA LEU A 259 4.42 -7.16 12.11
C LEU A 259 3.52 -7.39 10.90
N LEU A 260 3.87 -6.74 9.80
CA LEU A 260 3.20 -6.84 8.52
C LEU A 260 4.09 -7.65 7.58
N HIS A 261 3.58 -8.73 7.02
CA HIS A 261 4.26 -9.45 5.94
C HIS A 261 3.70 -8.95 4.60
N ASN A 262 4.56 -8.27 3.83
CA ASN A 262 4.19 -7.70 2.54
C ASN A 262 4.42 -8.73 1.44
N ASN A 263 3.32 -9.20 0.86
CA ASN A 263 3.35 -10.12 -0.27
C ASN A 263 3.80 -9.40 -1.55
N ALA A 264 5.02 -9.69 -2.03
CA ALA A 264 5.53 -9.19 -3.30
C ALA A 264 4.87 -9.83 -4.53
N HIS A 265 4.65 -9.01 -5.55
CA HIS A 265 4.03 -9.46 -6.80
C HIS A 265 4.80 -8.94 -8.02
N ILE A 266 4.90 -9.78 -9.06
CA ILE A 266 5.44 -9.37 -10.35
C ILE A 266 4.47 -8.43 -11.09
N ASN A 267 3.16 -8.61 -10.89
CA ASN A 267 2.09 -7.69 -11.27
C ASN A 267 0.83 -7.91 -10.41
N ILE A 268 0.02 -6.87 -10.21
CA ILE A 268 -1.27 -6.94 -9.47
C ILE A 268 -2.50 -6.73 -10.37
N SER A 269 -2.33 -6.87 -11.70
CA SER A 269 -3.39 -6.72 -12.71
C SER A 269 -4.23 -7.99 -12.93
N SER A 270 -3.93 -9.10 -12.24
CA SER A 270 -4.67 -10.35 -12.37
C SER A 270 -5.93 -10.36 -11.49
N LEU A 271 -7.06 -10.78 -12.07
CA LEU A 271 -8.35 -10.89 -11.39
C LEU A 271 -8.59 -12.27 -10.76
N PHE A 272 -7.93 -13.32 -11.26
CA PHE A 272 -8.29 -14.72 -10.97
C PHE A 272 -7.11 -15.63 -10.64
N SER A 273 -5.87 -15.14 -10.68
CA SER A 273 -4.68 -15.97 -10.46
C SER A 273 -3.58 -15.16 -9.80
N GLU A 274 -3.85 -14.65 -8.60
CA GLU A 274 -2.88 -13.88 -7.80
C GLU A 274 -1.65 -14.72 -7.45
N GLU A 275 -1.83 -16.01 -7.15
CA GLU A 275 -0.75 -16.93 -6.81
C GLU A 275 0.32 -17.04 -7.92
N LYS A 276 -0.11 -17.03 -9.20
CA LYS A 276 0.82 -17.07 -10.34
C LYS A 276 1.69 -15.83 -10.45
N ASN A 277 1.26 -14.73 -9.84
CA ASN A 277 1.99 -13.46 -9.85
C ASN A 277 2.81 -13.24 -8.58
N ARG A 278 2.85 -14.19 -7.64
CA ARG A 278 3.62 -14.06 -6.41
C ARG A 278 5.11 -14.08 -6.69
N ASP A 279 5.82 -13.17 -6.06
CA ASP A 279 7.27 -13.05 -6.10
C ASP A 279 7.84 -13.32 -4.71
N TYR A 280 7.77 -14.58 -4.27
CA TYR A 280 8.13 -14.99 -2.90
C TYR A 280 9.53 -14.53 -2.48
N LYS A 281 10.48 -14.47 -3.42
CA LYS A 281 11.86 -14.04 -3.14
C LYS A 281 11.98 -12.61 -2.66
N ASN A 282 10.99 -11.77 -2.99
CA ASN A 282 10.95 -10.36 -2.64
C ASN A 282 9.86 -10.05 -1.60
N ASP A 283 9.24 -11.07 -0.99
CA ASP A 283 8.44 -10.86 0.21
C ASP A 283 9.32 -10.21 1.28
N ASP A 284 8.76 -9.25 2.00
CA ASP A 284 9.46 -8.52 3.06
C ASP A 284 8.56 -8.25 4.26
N LEU A 285 9.16 -7.76 5.33
CA LEU A 285 8.48 -7.42 6.57
C LEU A 285 8.44 -5.91 6.78
N THR A 286 7.40 -5.45 7.47
CA THR A 286 7.31 -4.09 8.00
C THR A 286 6.89 -4.17 9.46
N PHE A 287 7.70 -3.66 10.36
CA PHE A 287 7.45 -3.70 11.80
C PHE A 287 7.17 -2.30 12.32
N VAL A 288 5.98 -2.11 12.87
CA VAL A 288 5.49 -0.79 13.28
C VAL A 288 4.98 -0.79 14.71
N ARG A 289 5.04 0.38 15.34
CA ARG A 289 4.41 0.61 16.64
C ARG A 289 2.89 0.77 16.46
N GLY A 290 2.11 0.15 17.35
CA GLY A 290 0.65 0.19 17.32
C GLY A 290 0.03 -0.91 16.47
N VAL A 291 -1.25 -0.74 16.17
CA VAL A 291 -2.14 -1.68 15.48
C VAL A 291 -2.37 -1.21 14.04
N ILE A 292 -2.08 -2.09 13.08
CA ILE A 292 -2.49 -1.95 11.69
C ILE A 292 -3.24 -3.21 11.25
N GLY A 293 -4.48 -3.02 10.82
CA GLY A 293 -5.37 -4.09 10.34
C GLY A 293 -6.21 -4.73 11.44
N SER A 294 -7.15 -5.57 11.01
CA SER A 294 -8.24 -6.10 11.85
C SER A 294 -8.30 -7.61 11.93
N TYR A 295 -7.43 -8.32 11.21
CA TYR A 295 -7.43 -9.78 11.09
C TYR A 295 -6.07 -10.36 11.48
N PRO A 296 -5.65 -10.27 12.77
CA PRO A 296 -4.38 -10.85 13.19
C PRO A 296 -4.39 -12.36 12.97
N GLY A 297 -3.34 -12.86 12.32
CA GLY A 297 -3.11 -14.29 12.15
C GLY A 297 -2.46 -14.94 13.36
N ALA A 298 -1.67 -14.19 14.13
CA ALA A 298 -1.04 -14.67 15.35
C ALA A 298 -0.81 -13.53 16.37
N TYR A 299 -0.65 -13.94 17.62
CA TYR A 299 -0.21 -13.10 18.73
C TYR A 299 1.10 -13.58 19.29
N LEU A 300 2.02 -12.65 19.50
CA LEU A 300 3.29 -12.89 20.16
C LEU A 300 3.39 -12.04 21.43
N SER A 301 3.93 -12.62 22.49
CA SER A 301 4.25 -11.95 23.75
C SER A 301 5.73 -12.10 24.05
N LEU A 302 6.42 -10.99 24.24
CA LEU A 302 7.87 -10.96 24.48
C LEU A 302 8.22 -10.07 25.66
N LYS A 303 9.35 -10.37 26.29
CA LYS A 303 10.05 -9.41 27.16
C LYS A 303 11.11 -8.69 26.36
N GLU A 304 11.50 -7.51 26.83
CA GLU A 304 12.56 -6.71 26.22
C GLU A 304 13.89 -7.49 26.08
N SER A 305 14.20 -8.36 27.03
CA SER A 305 15.37 -9.26 26.97
C SER A 305 15.36 -10.24 25.78
N ASP A 306 14.19 -10.53 25.22
CA ASP A 306 14.04 -11.51 24.14
C ASP A 306 14.16 -10.90 22.74
N ILE A 307 14.19 -9.57 22.62
CA ILE A 307 14.16 -8.85 21.34
C ILE A 307 15.29 -9.29 20.41
N GLU A 308 16.51 -9.44 20.95
CA GLU A 308 17.67 -9.86 20.15
C GLU A 308 17.46 -11.26 19.55
N ASN A 309 16.99 -12.22 20.36
CA ASN A 309 16.69 -13.58 19.92
C ASN A 309 15.52 -13.62 18.94
N PHE A 310 14.49 -12.81 19.15
CA PHE A 310 13.33 -12.70 18.27
C PHE A 310 13.71 -12.17 16.88
N VAL A 311 14.49 -11.10 16.80
CA VAL A 311 14.96 -10.54 15.52
C VAL A 311 15.85 -11.55 14.78
N VAL A 312 16.71 -12.26 15.50
CA VAL A 312 17.54 -13.34 14.91
C VAL A 312 16.66 -14.50 14.41
N ALA A 313 15.65 -14.90 15.17
CA ALA A 313 14.73 -15.97 14.76
C ALA A 313 13.97 -15.57 13.48
N LEU A 314 13.42 -14.35 13.42
CA LEU A 314 12.74 -13.82 12.22
C LEU A 314 13.66 -13.81 10.98
N ARG A 315 14.91 -13.36 11.14
CA ARG A 315 15.90 -13.33 10.04
C ARG A 315 16.24 -14.69 9.47
N ASN A 316 16.13 -15.73 10.29
CA ASN A 316 16.51 -17.09 9.94
C ASN A 316 15.32 -17.96 9.51
N ILE A 317 14.11 -17.40 9.39
CA ILE A 317 12.96 -18.16 8.89
C ILE A 317 13.23 -18.54 7.44
N SER A 318 13.41 -19.83 7.20
CA SER A 318 13.63 -20.41 5.88
C SER A 318 12.64 -21.51 5.53
N SER A 319 11.91 -22.04 6.52
CA SER A 319 10.90 -23.08 6.37
C SER A 319 9.74 -22.89 7.37
N GLU A 320 8.68 -23.69 7.19
CA GLU A 320 7.58 -23.76 8.15
C GLU A 320 8.07 -24.21 9.54
N GLU A 321 9.02 -25.14 9.62
CA GLU A 321 9.53 -25.58 10.92
C GLU A 321 10.24 -24.46 11.69
N ASP A 322 10.94 -23.56 10.99
CA ASP A 322 11.58 -22.41 11.63
C ASP A 322 10.56 -21.40 12.15
N TYR A 323 9.47 -21.18 11.40
CA TYR A 323 8.36 -20.36 11.86
C TYR A 323 7.65 -20.98 13.07
N VAL A 324 7.39 -22.29 13.06
CA VAL A 324 6.79 -22.99 14.21
C VAL A 324 7.68 -22.89 15.45
N LYS A 325 9.01 -23.00 15.33
CA LYS A 325 9.93 -22.77 16.47
C LYS A 325 9.83 -21.36 17.04
N LEU A 326 9.63 -20.35 16.18
CA LEU A 326 9.39 -18.98 16.66
C LEU A 326 8.07 -18.92 17.46
N LEU A 327 7.01 -19.55 16.95
CA LEU A 327 5.73 -19.62 17.65
C LEU A 327 5.79 -20.40 18.97
N ASP A 328 6.55 -21.50 19.03
CA ASP A 328 6.74 -22.27 20.26
C ASP A 328 7.31 -21.43 21.41
N ASN A 329 8.13 -20.42 21.10
CA ASN A 329 8.77 -19.56 22.09
C ASN A 329 7.92 -18.36 22.51
N TYR A 330 7.11 -17.81 21.58
CA TYR A 330 6.50 -16.48 21.78
C TYR A 330 4.98 -16.44 21.58
N ALA A 331 4.37 -17.45 20.96
CA ALA A 331 2.98 -17.35 20.54
C ALA A 331 1.98 -17.52 21.69
N VAL A 332 0.97 -16.64 21.73
CA VAL A 332 -0.22 -16.81 22.55
C VAL A 332 -1.28 -17.51 21.71
N ARG A 333 -1.27 -18.84 21.74
CA ARG A 333 -2.20 -19.68 20.95
C ARG A 333 -3.61 -19.62 21.50
N ARG A 334 -4.61 -19.91 20.65
CA ARG A 334 -6.02 -19.97 21.06
C ARG A 334 -6.30 -21.03 22.12
N SER A 335 -5.47 -22.08 22.17
CA SER A 335 -5.51 -23.12 23.19
C SER A 335 -4.88 -22.71 24.53
N TYR A 336 -4.21 -21.56 24.60
CA TYR A 336 -3.62 -21.05 25.84
C TYR A 336 -4.74 -20.63 26.81
N PRO A 337 -4.68 -21.03 28.10
CA PRO A 337 -5.75 -20.72 29.06
C PRO A 337 -6.07 -19.23 29.15
N ASP A 338 -5.06 -18.37 29.08
CA ASP A 338 -5.21 -16.92 29.23
C ASP A 338 -5.26 -16.19 27.88
N PHE A 339 -5.55 -16.90 26.77
CA PHE A 339 -5.67 -16.30 25.43
C PHE A 339 -6.64 -15.11 25.41
N TRP A 340 -7.82 -15.27 26.02
CA TRP A 340 -8.82 -14.21 26.04
C TRP A 340 -8.39 -13.01 26.88
N GLN A 341 -7.70 -13.24 27.99
CA GLN A 341 -7.15 -12.16 28.80
C GLN A 341 -6.07 -11.38 28.02
N PHE A 342 -5.20 -12.06 27.28
CA PHE A 342 -4.23 -11.40 26.40
C PHE A 342 -4.92 -10.62 25.27
N SER A 343 -5.94 -11.22 24.64
CA SER A 343 -6.78 -10.55 23.64
C SER A 343 -7.43 -9.27 24.18
N ASP A 344 -7.94 -9.30 25.41
CA ASP A 344 -8.54 -8.14 26.06
C ASP A 344 -7.49 -7.05 26.31
N GLN A 345 -6.27 -7.41 26.75
CA GLN A 345 -5.15 -6.47 26.89
C GLN A 345 -4.77 -5.79 25.57
N VAL A 346 -4.74 -6.55 24.46
CA VAL A 346 -4.51 -6.01 23.12
C VAL A 346 -5.61 -5.01 22.74
N HIS A 347 -6.88 -5.34 22.99
CA HIS A 347 -8.00 -4.45 22.70
C HIS A 347 -7.99 -3.19 23.57
N GLU A 348 -7.69 -3.31 24.87
CA GLU A 348 -7.53 -2.15 25.77
C GLU A 348 -6.41 -1.22 25.30
N PHE A 349 -5.28 -1.79 24.89
CA PHE A 349 -4.19 -1.01 24.30
C PHE A 349 -4.65 -0.31 23.02
N TYR A 350 -5.33 -1.02 22.12
CA TYR A 350 -5.80 -0.50 20.84
C TYR A 350 -6.80 0.65 21.04
N GLN A 351 -7.79 0.46 21.92
CA GLN A 351 -8.79 1.48 22.25
C GLN A 351 -8.15 2.74 22.85
N ARG A 352 -7.17 2.57 23.74
CA ARG A 352 -6.49 3.68 24.41
C ARG A 352 -5.61 4.48 23.45
N THR A 353 -4.88 3.81 22.58
CA THR A 353 -3.84 4.44 21.74
C THR A 353 -4.33 4.87 20.36
N GLN A 354 -5.42 4.26 19.87
CA GLN A 354 -5.97 4.50 18.53
C GLN A 354 -7.51 4.57 18.58
N PRO A 355 -8.11 5.48 19.36
CA PRO A 355 -9.55 5.48 19.64
C PRO A 355 -10.43 5.76 18.40
N ILE A 356 -9.87 6.39 17.36
CA ILE A 356 -10.61 6.70 16.12
C ILE A 356 -10.71 5.45 15.23
N GLU A 357 -9.64 4.69 15.13
CA GLU A 357 -9.56 3.47 14.30
C GLU A 357 -10.01 2.22 15.04
N PHE A 358 -10.13 2.29 16.37
CA PHE A 358 -10.49 1.17 17.22
C PHE A 358 -11.76 0.46 16.72
N GLY A 359 -11.64 -0.85 16.61
CA GLY A 359 -12.70 -1.78 16.25
C GLY A 359 -12.35 -3.17 16.75
N LEU A 360 -13.29 -4.12 16.61
CA LEU A 360 -13.05 -5.50 17.02
C LEU A 360 -12.01 -6.16 16.10
N LEU A 361 -11.07 -6.88 16.68
CA LEU A 361 -10.17 -7.75 15.95
C LEU A 361 -10.86 -9.09 15.67
N ASP A 362 -10.84 -9.52 14.41
CA ASP A 362 -11.48 -10.75 13.97
C ASP A 362 -10.47 -11.91 13.95
N TYR A 363 -10.78 -12.95 14.73
CA TYR A 363 -9.94 -14.14 14.92
C TYR A 363 -10.33 -15.33 14.02
N ASN A 364 -11.16 -15.11 13.00
CA ASN A 364 -11.52 -16.13 12.02
C ASN A 364 -10.30 -16.67 11.23
N ARG A 365 -9.20 -15.91 11.22
CA ARG A 365 -7.93 -16.27 10.56
C ARG A 365 -6.79 -16.55 11.53
N PHE A 366 -7.11 -16.60 12.82
CA PHE A 366 -6.11 -16.83 13.85
C PHE A 366 -5.62 -18.27 13.78
N GLU A 367 -4.33 -18.44 13.57
CA GLU A 367 -3.74 -19.77 13.43
C GLU A 367 -3.54 -20.46 14.78
N ASN A 368 -3.53 -21.78 14.75
CA ASN A 368 -3.33 -22.60 15.94
C ASN A 368 -2.32 -23.72 15.68
N ARG A 369 -1.32 -23.43 14.83
CA ARG A 369 -0.17 -24.32 14.57
C ARG A 369 0.63 -24.54 15.84
#